data_AF-A0AAD6AQZ2-F1
#
_entry.id   AF-A0AAD6AQZ2-F1
#
_cell.length_a   1.000
_cell.length_b   1.000
_cell.length_c   1.000
_cell.angle_alpha   90.00
_cell.angle_beta   90.00
_cell.angle_gamma   90.00
#
_symmetry.space_group_name_H-M   'P 1'
#
loop_
_entity.id
_entity.type
_entity.pdbx_description
1 polymer ?
#
loop_
_entity_poly.entity_id
_entity_poly.type
_entity_poly.pdbx_seq_one_letter_code
_entity_poly.pdbx_strand_id
1 'polypeptide(L)'
;MITRTVSKNPRTTRGDLVNDLQRAGTKVTKATISNTLRRQGLKSCSARRVPLLKPVHVQARLKFAREHLDDPEEDWENVIWALKMKRGWVFQHDNDPKHTARATKEWLRKKHFKVLEWPSQSPDLNPIENLWRELKVRVAQRQPQNITALEEICMEEWAKIPATV
;
A
#
# COMPACT_ATOMS: atom_id res chain seq x y z
N MET A 1 14.53 -30.79 -7.77
CA MET A 1 13.15 -30.87 -8.33
C MET A 1 12.17 -30.00 -7.55
N ILE A 2 12.02 -30.22 -6.23
CA ILE A 2 11.08 -29.50 -5.35
C ILE A 2 11.28 -27.97 -5.36
N THR A 3 12.51 -27.51 -5.12
CA THR A 3 12.84 -26.07 -5.08
C THR A 3 12.56 -25.38 -6.41
N ARG A 4 12.96 -25.99 -7.53
CA ARG A 4 12.69 -25.48 -8.89
C ARG A 4 11.19 -25.30 -9.16
N THR A 5 10.35 -26.25 -8.73
CA THR A 5 8.89 -26.16 -8.90
C THR A 5 8.31 -24.98 -8.11
N VAL A 6 8.69 -24.86 -6.83
CA VAL A 6 8.21 -23.77 -5.97
C VAL A 6 8.73 -22.39 -6.43
N SER A 7 9.96 -22.31 -6.96
CA SER A 7 10.49 -21.07 -7.53
C SER A 7 9.74 -20.65 -8.80
N LYS A 8 9.32 -21.60 -9.64
CA LYS A 8 8.53 -21.30 -10.85
C LYS A 8 7.08 -20.92 -10.52
N ASN A 9 6.48 -21.58 -9.53
CA ASN A 9 5.13 -21.28 -9.08
C ASN A 9 5.10 -21.20 -7.54
N PRO A 10 5.22 -19.99 -6.97
CA PRO A 10 5.20 -19.80 -5.51
C PRO A 10 3.87 -20.18 -4.85
N ARG A 11 2.81 -20.46 -5.62
CA ARG A 11 1.51 -20.93 -5.12
C ARG A 11 1.40 -22.45 -4.98
N THR A 12 2.40 -23.20 -5.45
CA THR A 12 2.41 -24.66 -5.32
C THR A 12 2.34 -25.08 -3.86
N THR A 13 1.37 -25.95 -3.54
CA THR A 13 1.17 -26.42 -2.18
C THR A 13 2.06 -27.62 -1.84
N ARG A 14 2.21 -27.90 -0.54
CA ARG A 14 2.84 -29.13 -0.06
C ARG A 14 2.12 -30.39 -0.58
N GLY A 15 0.81 -30.31 -0.82
CA GLY A 15 0.03 -31.42 -1.38
C GLY A 15 0.38 -31.67 -2.83
N ASP A 16 0.48 -30.60 -3.63
CA ASP A 16 0.85 -30.68 -5.05
C ASP A 16 2.23 -31.31 -5.21
N LEU A 17 3.20 -30.91 -4.38
CA LEU A 17 4.55 -31.46 -4.39
C LEU A 17 4.60 -32.95 -4.03
N VAL A 18 3.75 -33.40 -3.10
CA VAL A 18 3.62 -34.83 -2.76
C VAL A 18 3.07 -35.61 -3.95
N ASN A 19 2.02 -35.08 -4.60
CA ASN A 19 1.40 -35.71 -5.77
C ASN A 19 2.38 -35.79 -6.95
N ASP A 20 3.12 -34.72 -7.22
CA ASP A 20 4.10 -34.66 -8.31
C ASP A 20 5.25 -35.67 -8.13
N LEU A 21 5.76 -35.80 -6.89
CA LEU A 21 6.80 -36.78 -6.58
C LEU A 21 6.28 -38.21 -6.62
N GLN A 22 5.04 -38.43 -6.17
CA GLN A 22 4.41 -39.74 -6.25
C GLN A 22 4.21 -40.19 -7.70
N ARG A 23 3.85 -39.26 -8.62
CA ARG A 23 3.80 -39.52 -10.07
C ARG A 23 5.17 -39.87 -10.64
N ALA A 24 6.24 -39.29 -10.12
CA ALA A 24 7.62 -39.62 -10.47
C ALA A 24 8.15 -40.90 -9.77
N GLY A 25 7.29 -41.68 -9.12
CA GLY A 25 7.65 -42.94 -8.44
C GLY A 25 8.25 -42.75 -7.04
N THR A 26 8.31 -41.53 -6.52
CA THR A 26 8.88 -41.22 -5.20
C THR A 26 7.78 -40.92 -4.18
N LYS A 27 7.56 -41.82 -3.23
CA LYS A 27 6.56 -41.60 -2.15
C LYS A 27 7.17 -40.79 -1.01
N VAL A 28 6.63 -39.60 -0.76
CA VAL A 28 7.08 -38.72 0.33
C VAL A 28 5.90 -38.20 1.16
N THR A 29 6.17 -37.78 2.38
CA THR A 29 5.16 -37.15 3.24
C THR A 29 5.19 -35.63 3.13
N LYS A 30 4.08 -34.96 3.49
CA LYS A 30 4.03 -33.49 3.61
C LYS A 30 5.07 -32.95 4.59
N ALA A 31 5.42 -33.72 5.64
CA ALA A 31 6.45 -33.34 6.62
C ALA A 31 7.85 -33.33 5.97
N THR A 32 8.17 -34.35 5.17
CA THR A 32 9.44 -34.41 4.40
C THR A 32 9.58 -33.21 3.47
N ILE A 33 8.52 -32.84 2.75
CA ILE A 33 8.48 -31.63 1.92
C ILE A 33 8.70 -30.37 2.75
N SER A 34 7.97 -30.24 3.87
CA SER A 34 8.08 -29.07 4.74
C SER A 34 9.48 -28.89 5.30
N ASN A 35 10.12 -29.97 5.75
CA ASN A 35 11.48 -29.94 6.28
C ASN A 35 12.50 -29.59 5.19
N THR A 36 12.32 -30.14 3.99
CA THR A 36 13.18 -29.82 2.84
C THR A 36 13.08 -28.36 2.44
N LEU A 37 11.86 -27.81 2.37
CA LEU A 37 11.64 -26.40 2.05
C LEU A 37 12.25 -25.47 3.13
N ARG A 38 12.07 -25.79 4.41
CA ARG A 38 12.67 -25.02 5.52
C ARG A 38 14.19 -25.04 5.50
N ARG A 39 14.82 -26.19 5.22
CA ARG A 39 16.29 -26.31 5.06
C ARG A 39 16.83 -25.44 3.93
N GLN A 40 15.99 -25.15 2.93
CA GLN A 40 16.31 -24.27 1.80
C GLN A 40 15.90 -22.81 2.05
N GLY A 41 15.52 -22.45 3.27
CA GLY A 41 15.09 -21.09 3.63
C GLY A 41 13.71 -20.70 3.11
N LEU A 42 12.97 -21.61 2.49
CA LEU A 42 11.64 -21.34 1.94
C LEU A 42 10.59 -21.45 3.06
N LYS A 43 9.91 -20.33 3.31
CA LYS A 43 8.80 -20.21 4.26
C LYS A 43 7.48 -20.06 3.53
N SER A 44 6.42 -20.66 4.07
CA SER A 44 5.07 -20.42 3.58
C SER A 44 4.65 -18.99 3.93
N CYS A 45 4.17 -18.25 2.93
CA CYS A 45 3.62 -16.92 3.12
C CYS A 45 2.18 -16.88 2.61
N SER A 46 1.33 -16.11 3.29
CA SER A 46 0.02 -15.75 2.77
C SER A 46 0.18 -14.57 1.81
N ALA A 47 -0.25 -14.72 0.57
CA ALA A 47 -0.28 -13.61 -0.37
C ALA A 47 -1.18 -12.50 0.19
N ARG A 48 -0.70 -11.24 0.13
CA ARG A 48 -1.48 -10.09 0.57
C ARG A 48 -2.74 -10.00 -0.28
N ARG A 49 -3.91 -9.90 0.36
CA ARG A 49 -5.19 -9.67 -0.32
C ARG A 49 -5.25 -8.21 -0.75
N VAL A 50 -4.83 -7.94 -1.98
CA VAL A 50 -4.98 -6.63 -2.61
C VAL A 50 -6.00 -6.74 -3.74
N PRO A 51 -6.90 -5.75 -3.92
CA PRO A 51 -7.72 -5.69 -5.12
C PRO A 51 -6.83 -5.77 -6.35
N LEU A 52 -7.13 -6.67 -7.28
CA LEU A 52 -6.37 -6.79 -8.50
C LEU A 52 -6.62 -5.53 -9.35
N LEU A 53 -5.53 -4.85 -9.71
CA LEU A 53 -5.59 -3.71 -10.60
C LEU A 53 -6.07 -4.18 -11.98
N LYS A 54 -7.10 -3.52 -12.50
CA LYS A 54 -7.52 -3.69 -13.89
C LYS A 54 -6.48 -3.04 -14.82
N PRO A 55 -6.39 -3.45 -16.10
CA PRO A 55 -5.45 -2.86 -17.06
C PRO A 55 -5.54 -1.33 -17.14
N VAL A 56 -6.76 -0.77 -17.04
CA VAL A 56 -6.99 0.68 -17.01
C VAL A 56 -6.32 1.37 -15.82
N HIS A 57 -6.30 0.74 -14.64
CA HIS A 57 -5.61 1.29 -13.47
C HIS A 57 -4.09 1.23 -13.67
N VAL A 58 -3.58 0.13 -14.25
CA VAL A 58 -2.14 -0.01 -14.53
C VAL A 58 -1.67 1.07 -15.51
N GLN A 59 -2.43 1.32 -16.58
CA GLN A 59 -2.12 2.37 -17.55
C GLN A 59 -2.14 3.77 -16.92
N ALA A 60 -3.17 4.09 -16.14
CA ALA A 60 -3.28 5.39 -15.47
C ALA A 60 -2.10 5.62 -14.49
N ARG A 61 -1.73 4.60 -13.72
CA ARG A 61 -0.58 4.66 -12.80
C ARG A 61 0.73 4.84 -13.54
N LEU A 62 0.93 4.11 -14.64
CA LEU A 62 2.15 4.21 -15.44
C LEU A 62 2.27 5.58 -16.12
N LYS A 63 1.15 6.13 -16.61
CA LYS A 63 1.08 7.49 -17.15
C LYS A 63 1.52 8.50 -16.08
N PHE A 64 0.88 8.47 -14.91
CA PHE A 64 1.22 9.35 -13.78
C PHE A 64 2.71 9.27 -13.41
N ALA A 65 3.23 8.06 -13.23
CA ALA A 65 4.63 7.87 -12.84
C ALA A 65 5.63 8.35 -13.91
N ARG A 66 5.28 8.30 -15.19
CA ARG A 66 6.13 8.82 -16.28
C ARG A 66 6.08 10.34 -16.37
N GLU A 67 4.90 10.92 -16.21
CA GLU A 67 4.70 12.37 -16.28
C GLU A 67 5.42 13.11 -15.16
N HIS A 68 5.52 12.49 -13.98
CA HIS A 68 6.15 13.10 -12.81
C HIS A 68 7.51 12.46 -12.46
N LEU A 69 8.13 11.73 -13.40
CA LEU A 69 9.41 11.04 -13.15
C LEU A 69 10.57 12.04 -12.99
N ASP A 70 10.53 13.11 -13.80
CA ASP A 70 11.56 14.12 -13.89
C ASP A 70 11.17 15.43 -13.16
N ASP A 71 10.07 15.41 -12.41
CA ASP A 71 9.62 16.56 -11.64
C ASP A 71 10.64 16.90 -10.53
N PRO A 72 11.02 18.18 -10.39
CA PRO A 72 11.97 18.60 -9.35
C PRO A 72 11.40 18.38 -7.95
N GLU A 73 12.28 18.16 -6.97
CA GLU A 73 11.89 17.93 -5.57
C GLU A 73 11.03 19.07 -5.00
N GLU A 74 11.31 20.31 -5.39
CA GLU A 74 10.55 21.51 -5.03
C GLU A 74 9.06 21.41 -5.43
N ASP A 75 8.74 20.77 -6.56
CA ASP A 75 7.35 20.59 -6.98
C ASP A 75 6.61 19.64 -6.03
N TRP A 76 7.31 18.64 -5.50
CA TRP A 76 6.77 17.68 -4.54
C TRP A 76 6.66 18.25 -3.12
N GLU A 77 7.55 19.15 -2.71
CA GLU A 77 7.43 19.89 -1.43
C GLU A 77 6.18 20.75 -1.37
N ASN A 78 5.73 21.25 -2.53
CA ASN A 78 4.53 22.07 -2.66
C ASN A 78 3.24 21.24 -2.77
N VAL A 79 3.33 19.90 -2.84
CA VAL A 79 2.15 19.03 -2.79
C VAL A 79 1.70 18.87 -1.34
N ILE A 80 0.54 19.45 -1.03
CA ILE A 80 -0.09 19.28 0.28
C ILE A 80 -0.92 18.01 0.33
N TRP A 81 -0.63 17.25 1.37
CA TRP A 81 -1.42 16.10 1.80
C TRP A 81 -2.42 16.47 2.95
N ALA A 82 -2.38 17.69 3.54
CA ALA A 82 -3.33 18.23 4.54
C ALA A 82 -3.54 19.79 4.68
N LEU A 83 -4.82 20.20 4.77
CA LEU A 83 -5.57 21.44 5.15
C LEU A 83 -4.98 22.86 5.35
N LYS A 84 -3.67 23.13 5.50
CA LYS A 84 -3.17 24.53 5.63
C LYS A 84 -2.46 24.99 4.35
N MET A 85 -3.16 25.81 3.56
CA MET A 85 -2.80 26.12 2.17
C MET A 85 -2.29 27.57 2.00
N LYS A 86 -1.17 27.77 1.29
CA LYS A 86 -0.74 29.07 0.75
C LYS A 86 -0.82 29.06 -0.79
N ARG A 87 -0.69 30.25 -1.41
CA ARG A 87 -0.62 30.39 -2.88
C ARG A 87 0.56 29.57 -3.43
N GLY A 88 0.32 28.78 -4.47
CA GLY A 88 1.34 27.95 -5.14
C GLY A 88 1.29 26.46 -4.82
N TRP A 89 0.55 26.04 -3.79
CA TRP A 89 0.54 24.65 -3.37
C TRP A 89 -0.45 23.82 -4.20
N VAL A 90 -0.12 22.54 -4.40
CA VAL A 90 -0.94 21.57 -5.12
C VAL A 90 -1.67 20.71 -4.11
N PHE A 91 -2.99 20.64 -4.21
CA PHE A 91 -3.80 19.77 -3.37
C PHE A 91 -3.85 18.36 -3.95
N GLN A 92 -3.41 17.37 -3.17
CA GLN A 92 -3.61 15.97 -3.51
C GLN A 92 -4.79 15.40 -2.70
N HIS A 93 -5.64 14.66 -3.39
CA HIS A 93 -6.67 13.81 -2.78
C HIS A 93 -6.97 12.62 -3.69
N ASP A 94 -7.67 11.61 -3.15
CA ASP A 94 -8.02 10.42 -3.94
C ASP A 94 -9.26 10.65 -4.84
N ASN A 95 -9.57 9.63 -5.64
CA ASN A 95 -10.72 9.63 -6.55
C ASN A 95 -11.99 9.03 -5.93
N ASP A 96 -12.20 9.09 -4.61
CA ASP A 96 -13.50 8.68 -4.03
C ASP A 96 -14.64 9.49 -4.69
N PRO A 97 -15.83 8.88 -4.92
CA PRO A 97 -16.98 9.59 -5.48
C PRO A 97 -17.30 10.93 -4.80
N LYS A 98 -17.09 11.06 -3.49
CA LYS A 98 -17.32 12.32 -2.76
C LYS A 98 -16.35 13.42 -3.18
N HIS A 99 -15.13 13.05 -3.51
CA HIS A 99 -14.08 13.95 -3.94
C HIS A 99 -14.20 14.33 -5.42
N THR A 100 -14.78 13.44 -6.24
CA THR A 100 -15.00 13.68 -7.67
C THR A 100 -16.37 14.29 -8.00
N ALA A 101 -17.24 14.43 -7.00
CA ALA A 101 -18.56 15.05 -7.11
C ALA A 101 -18.48 16.49 -7.63
N ARG A 102 -19.52 16.90 -8.39
CA ARG A 102 -19.59 18.23 -9.00
C ARG A 102 -19.45 19.35 -7.97
N ALA A 103 -20.16 19.24 -6.84
CA ALA A 103 -20.11 20.23 -5.76
C ALA A 103 -18.68 20.42 -5.22
N THR A 104 -17.95 19.32 -5.01
CA THR A 104 -16.56 19.36 -4.53
C THR A 104 -15.63 20.00 -5.56
N LYS A 105 -15.74 19.60 -6.85
CA LYS A 105 -14.95 20.19 -7.94
C LYS A 105 -15.20 21.69 -8.11
N GLU A 106 -16.47 22.10 -8.03
CA GLU A 106 -16.84 23.52 -8.13
C GLU A 106 -16.32 24.32 -6.94
N TRP A 107 -16.37 23.78 -5.73
CA TRP A 107 -15.82 24.41 -4.55
C TRP A 107 -14.29 24.55 -4.65
N LEU A 108 -13.58 23.51 -5.09
CA LEU A 108 -12.14 23.53 -5.29
C LEU A 108 -11.74 24.59 -6.33
N ARG A 109 -12.47 24.65 -7.45
CA ARG A 109 -12.28 25.67 -8.49
C ARG A 109 -12.53 27.08 -7.96
N LYS A 110 -13.61 27.29 -7.20
CA LYS A 110 -13.95 28.61 -6.61
C LYS A 110 -12.90 29.09 -5.61
N LYS A 111 -12.23 28.16 -4.93
CA LYS A 111 -11.12 28.46 -4.01
C LYS A 111 -9.76 28.57 -4.71
N HIS A 112 -9.72 28.43 -6.03
CA HIS A 112 -8.50 28.47 -6.85
C HIS A 112 -7.45 27.43 -6.43
N PHE A 113 -7.89 26.25 -6.00
CA PHE A 113 -6.97 25.16 -5.71
C PHE A 113 -6.49 24.49 -7.00
N LYS A 114 -5.18 24.30 -7.12
CA LYS A 114 -4.58 23.39 -8.09
C LYS A 114 -4.69 21.98 -7.53
N VAL A 115 -5.35 21.07 -8.24
CA VAL A 115 -5.54 19.68 -7.80
C VAL A 115 -4.61 18.79 -8.61
N LEU A 116 -3.88 17.90 -7.94
CA LEU A 116 -3.04 16.90 -8.59
C LEU A 116 -3.92 15.83 -9.24
N GLU A 117 -3.66 15.48 -10.51
CA GLU A 117 -4.32 14.33 -11.13
C GLU A 117 -3.82 13.05 -10.45
N TRP A 118 -4.74 12.27 -9.88
CA TRP A 118 -4.39 11.06 -9.14
C TRP A 118 -4.89 9.79 -9.83
N PRO A 119 -4.07 8.74 -9.96
CA PRO A 119 -4.54 7.47 -10.51
C PRO A 119 -5.38 6.69 -9.46
N SER A 120 -6.55 6.21 -9.86
CA SER A 120 -7.44 5.43 -8.99
C SER A 120 -6.77 4.16 -8.43
N GLN A 121 -7.20 3.73 -7.22
CA GLN A 121 -6.65 2.56 -6.51
C GLN A 121 -5.13 2.61 -6.29
N SER A 122 -4.61 3.80 -5.95
CA SER A 122 -3.17 4.01 -5.72
C SER A 122 -2.84 4.53 -4.33
N PRO A 123 -3.21 3.81 -3.26
CA PRO A 123 -2.85 4.23 -1.90
C PRO A 123 -1.33 4.18 -1.67
N ASP A 124 -0.63 3.27 -2.35
CA ASP A 124 0.82 3.12 -2.27
C ASP A 124 1.61 4.30 -2.85
N LEU A 125 0.97 5.10 -3.71
CA LEU A 125 1.58 6.34 -4.21
C LEU A 125 1.40 7.51 -3.25
N ASN A 126 0.50 7.42 -2.26
CA ASN A 126 0.17 8.51 -1.35
C ASN A 126 1.07 8.46 -0.09
N PRO A 127 1.99 9.42 0.11
CA PRO A 127 2.88 9.44 1.27
C PRO A 127 2.14 9.50 2.61
N ILE A 128 0.90 10.03 2.65
CA ILE A 128 0.11 10.07 3.89
C ILE A 128 -0.20 8.68 4.44
N GLU A 129 -0.24 7.64 3.59
CA GLU A 129 -0.44 6.26 4.03
C GLU A 129 0.72 5.74 4.88
N ASN A 130 1.95 6.21 4.62
CA ASN A 130 3.10 5.91 5.46
C ASN A 130 2.95 6.55 6.84
N LEU A 131 2.47 7.79 6.87
CA LEU A 131 2.22 8.53 8.11
C LEU A 131 1.09 7.89 8.93
N TRP A 132 -0.01 7.49 8.28
CA TRP A 132 -1.10 6.76 8.93
C TRP A 132 -0.64 5.41 9.48
N ARG A 133 0.26 4.71 8.77
CA ARG A 133 0.83 3.46 9.25
C ARG A 133 1.62 3.68 10.54
N GLU A 134 2.48 4.69 10.59
CA GLU A 134 3.27 5.03 11.78
C GLU A 134 2.36 5.40 12.95
N LEU A 135 1.38 6.28 12.73
CA LEU A 135 0.42 6.68 13.76
C LEU A 135 -0.33 5.47 14.33
N LYS A 136 -0.83 4.57 13.46
CA LYS A 136 -1.54 3.36 13.89
C LYS A 136 -0.66 2.44 14.75
N VAL A 137 0.63 2.31 14.43
CA VAL A 137 1.57 1.53 15.24
C VAL A 137 1.72 2.14 16.63
N ARG A 138 1.93 3.46 16.73
CA ARG A 138 2.08 4.16 18.02
C ARG A 138 0.81 4.10 18.86
N VAL A 139 -0.35 4.36 18.26
CA VAL A 139 -1.65 4.29 18.94
C VAL A 139 -1.93 2.86 19.44
N ALA A 140 -1.63 1.83 18.62
CA ALA A 140 -1.84 0.44 19.00
C ALA A 140 -1.01 0.01 20.21
N GLN A 141 0.20 0.55 20.38
CA GLN A 141 1.06 0.27 21.55
C GLN A 141 0.43 0.78 22.85
N ARG A 142 -0.36 1.87 22.80
CA ARG A 142 -1.02 2.46 23.97
C ARG A 142 -2.36 1.84 24.32
N GLN A 143 -2.90 0.97 23.46
CA GLN A 143 -4.11 0.19 23.71
C GLN A 143 -5.28 1.02 24.27
N PRO A 144 -5.76 2.04 23.53
CA PRO A 144 -6.90 2.86 23.96
C PRO A 144 -8.15 2.00 24.21
N GLN A 145 -8.87 2.29 25.29
CA GLN A 145 -10.03 1.50 25.74
C GLN A 145 -11.38 2.10 25.34
N ASN A 146 -11.41 3.37 24.92
CA ASN A 146 -12.62 4.07 24.49
C ASN A 146 -12.28 5.14 23.45
N ILE A 147 -13.32 5.73 22.84
CA ILE A 147 -13.16 6.72 21.75
C ILE A 147 -12.45 7.98 22.24
N THR A 148 -12.77 8.48 23.43
CA THR A 148 -12.13 9.69 24.00
C THR A 148 -10.63 9.48 24.18
N ALA A 149 -10.24 8.35 24.80
CA ALA A 149 -8.84 7.98 24.95
C ALA A 149 -8.16 7.77 23.59
N LEU A 150 -8.85 7.18 22.61
CA LEU A 150 -8.32 7.03 21.26
C LEU A 150 -8.04 8.40 20.62
N GLU A 151 -8.97 9.34 20.72
CA GLU A 151 -8.83 10.70 20.17
C GLU A 151 -7.64 11.44 20.81
N GLU A 152 -7.57 11.46 22.14
CA GLU A 152 -6.45 12.07 22.89
C GLU A 152 -5.11 11.45 22.50
N ILE A 153 -5.04 10.11 22.48
CA ILE A 153 -3.83 9.38 22.10
C ILE A 153 -3.43 9.68 20.66
N CYS A 154 -4.39 9.76 19.72
CA CYS A 154 -4.09 10.10 18.33
C CYS A 154 -3.46 11.50 18.22
N MET A 155 -4.00 12.49 18.94
CA MET A 155 -3.46 13.85 18.92
C MET A 155 -2.06 13.92 19.54
N GLU A 156 -1.85 13.25 20.68
CA GLU A 156 -0.56 13.18 21.35
C GLU A 156 0.51 12.49 20.50
N GLU A 157 0.18 11.33 19.91
CA GLU A 157 1.13 10.59 19.08
C GLU A 157 1.43 11.30 17.76
N TRP A 158 0.44 11.97 17.17
CA TRP A 158 0.62 12.82 15.99
C TRP A 158 1.60 13.97 16.25
N ALA A 159 1.45 14.66 17.38
CA ALA A 159 2.33 15.78 17.76
C ALA A 159 3.79 15.34 17.99
N LYS A 160 4.03 14.05 18.28
CA LYS A 160 5.37 13.46 18.45
C LYS A 160 5.99 12.97 17.14
N ILE A 161 5.30 13.03 16.01
CA ILE A 161 5.89 12.64 14.72
C ILE A 161 6.82 13.78 14.29
N PRO A 162 8.13 13.52 14.10
CA PRO A 162 9.05 14.57 13.68
C PRO A 162 8.70 15.05 12.27
N ALA A 163 8.87 16.36 12.03
CA ALA A 163 8.62 16.98 10.73
C ALA A 163 9.75 16.73 9.70
N THR A 164 10.76 15.95 10.06
CA THR A 164 11.97 15.71 9.27
C THR A 164 12.28 14.21 9.20
N VAL A 165 12.54 13.73 7.98
CA VAL A 165 13.31 12.53 7.66
C VAL A 165 14.50 12.98 6.84
#